data_AF-A0A3D5VIZ9-F1
#
_entry.id   AF-A0A3D5VIZ9-F1
#
_cell.length_a   1.000
_cell.length_b   1.000
_cell.length_c   1.000
_cell.angle_alpha   90.00
_cell.angle_beta   90.00
_cell.angle_gamma   90.00
#
_symmetry.space_group_name_H-M   'P 1'
#
loop_
_entity.id
_entity.type
_entity.pdbx_description
1 polymer ?
#
loop_
_entity_poly.entity_id
_entity_poly.type
_entity_poly.pdbx_seq_one_letter_code
_entity_poly.pdbx_strand_id
1 'polypeptide(L)'
;MVDAAQEVAGAKVLTQRVDAADMASLRLQAEQVLATLDSGVVVLGAPQGDKVNLVAVVSPDLVSRGAHAGKIIGVVAKAVGGGGGGRSDMAQAGGKDPSQLETAFALVPQLVAQQLS
;
A
#
# COMPACT_ATOMS: atom_id res chain seq x y z
N MET A 1 -10.75 3.25 -11.36
CA MET A 1 -9.65 3.13 -10.36
C MET A 1 -9.91 1.97 -9.42
N VAL A 2 -11.10 1.88 -8.79
CA VAL A 2 -11.45 0.76 -7.90
C VAL A 2 -11.67 -0.59 -8.59
N ASP A 3 -11.95 -0.62 -9.90
CA ASP A 3 -12.15 -1.88 -10.65
C ASP A 3 -10.89 -2.76 -10.76
N ALA A 4 -9.72 -2.20 -10.45
CA ALA A 4 -8.45 -2.92 -10.43
C ALA A 4 -8.17 -3.64 -9.10
N ALA A 5 -9.06 -3.48 -8.10
CA ALA A 5 -8.91 -4.18 -6.82
C ALA A 5 -9.11 -5.68 -7.01
N GLN A 6 -8.18 -6.47 -6.48
CA GLN A 6 -8.23 -7.92 -6.49
C GLN A 6 -8.74 -8.46 -5.15
N GLU A 7 -9.48 -9.56 -5.15
CA GLU A 7 -9.89 -10.23 -3.92
C GLU A 7 -8.83 -11.21 -3.41
N VAL A 8 -8.45 -11.08 -2.15
CA VAL A 8 -7.44 -11.89 -1.48
C VAL A 8 -7.91 -12.22 -0.07
N ALA A 9 -8.09 -13.50 0.26
CA ALA A 9 -8.51 -13.93 1.60
C ALA A 9 -9.75 -13.18 2.16
N GLY A 10 -10.71 -12.84 1.27
CA GLY A 10 -11.90 -12.07 1.63
C GLY A 10 -11.62 -10.60 1.97
N ALA A 11 -10.56 -10.01 1.39
CA ALA A 11 -10.24 -8.59 1.42
C ALA A 11 -10.03 -8.06 0.00
N LYS A 12 -10.50 -6.84 -0.28
CA LYS A 12 -10.14 -6.14 -1.53
C LYS A 12 -8.74 -5.57 -1.37
N VAL A 13 -7.87 -5.81 -2.34
CA VAL A 13 -6.48 -5.33 -2.35
C VAL A 13 -6.27 -4.50 -3.61
N LEU A 14 -5.85 -3.25 -3.45
CA LEU A 14 -5.52 -2.36 -4.55
C LEU A 14 -4.09 -1.88 -4.43
N THR A 15 -3.30 -2.08 -5.48
CA THR A 15 -1.97 -1.49 -5.62
C THR A 15 -1.92 -0.63 -6.86
N GLN A 16 -1.40 0.58 -6.77
CA GLN A 16 -1.35 1.46 -7.93
C GLN A 16 -0.24 2.50 -7.85
N ARG A 17 0.38 2.75 -9.01
CA ARG A 17 1.22 3.92 -9.24
C ARG A 17 0.35 5.15 -9.48
N VAL A 18 0.59 6.23 -8.75
CA VAL A 18 -0.18 7.48 -8.84
C VAL A 18 0.75 8.69 -8.90
N ASP A 19 0.21 9.82 -9.34
CA ASP A 19 0.89 11.11 -9.23
C ASP A 19 0.46 11.83 -7.95
N ALA A 20 1.43 12.18 -7.11
CA ALA A 20 1.21 12.95 -5.89
C ALA A 20 2.39 13.90 -5.63
N ALA A 21 2.06 15.16 -5.32
CA ALA A 21 3.06 16.21 -5.08
C ALA A 21 3.91 15.92 -3.84
N ASP A 22 3.30 15.36 -2.80
CA ASP A 22 3.95 15.05 -1.52
C ASP A 22 3.28 13.87 -0.81
N MET A 23 3.86 13.46 0.32
CA MET A 23 3.34 12.37 1.16
C MET A 23 1.94 12.66 1.71
N ALA A 24 1.60 13.92 1.97
CA ALA A 24 0.30 14.30 2.50
C ALA A 24 -0.81 14.06 1.46
N SER A 25 -0.56 14.48 0.22
CA SER A 25 -1.43 14.27 -0.93
C SER A 25 -1.56 12.78 -1.25
N LEU A 26 -0.45 12.04 -1.23
CA LEU A 26 -0.45 10.59 -1.45
C LEU A 26 -1.30 9.84 -0.42
N ARG A 27 -1.16 10.20 0.86
CA ARG A 27 -1.96 9.64 1.94
C ARG A 27 -3.45 9.91 1.73
N LEU A 28 -3.81 11.15 1.43
CA LEU A 28 -5.19 11.55 1.21
C LEU A 28 -5.81 10.77 0.05
N GLN A 29 -5.08 10.58 -1.05
CA GLN A 29 -5.54 9.75 -2.18
C GLN A 29 -5.77 8.30 -1.75
N ALA A 30 -4.85 7.70 -0.98
CA ALA A 30 -5.02 6.33 -0.51
C ALA A 30 -6.25 6.17 0.41
N GLU A 31 -6.48 7.13 1.31
CA GLU A 31 -7.67 7.17 2.17
C GLU A 31 -8.97 7.28 1.34
N GLN A 32 -8.99 8.10 0.29
CA GLN A 32 -10.14 8.24 -0.61
C GLN A 32 -10.42 6.96 -1.39
N VAL A 33 -9.38 6.29 -1.89
CA VAL A 33 -9.51 5.00 -2.58
C VAL A 33 -10.05 3.95 -1.61
N LEU A 34 -9.53 3.88 -0.39
CA LEU A 34 -10.03 2.95 0.63
C LEU A 34 -11.49 3.23 0.99
N ALA A 35 -11.87 4.50 1.15
CA ALA A 35 -13.26 4.90 1.41
C ALA A 35 -14.19 4.48 0.26
N THR A 36 -13.72 4.48 -0.99
CA THR A 36 -14.50 4.02 -2.15
C THR A 36 -14.64 2.49 -2.17
N LEU A 37 -13.71 1.75 -1.56
CA LEU A 37 -13.76 0.28 -1.46
C LEU A 37 -14.63 -0.23 -0.31
N ASP A 38 -14.99 0.65 0.63
CA ASP A 38 -15.58 0.41 1.96
C ASP A 38 -14.68 -0.40 2.92
N SER A 39 -14.15 -1.52 2.46
CA SER A 39 -13.19 -2.37 3.19
C SER A 39 -12.10 -2.86 2.24
N GLY A 40 -10.84 -2.82 2.67
CA GLY A 40 -9.72 -3.22 1.85
C GLY A 40 -8.34 -2.83 2.36
N VAL A 41 -7.34 -3.22 1.56
CA VAL A 41 -5.94 -2.83 1.69
C VAL A 41 -5.57 -2.04 0.44
N VAL A 42 -5.13 -0.79 0.61
CA VAL A 42 -4.68 0.06 -0.49
C VAL A 42 -3.20 0.37 -0.31
N VAL A 43 -2.40 0.12 -1.34
CA VAL A 43 -0.97 0.48 -1.38
C VAL A 43 -0.73 1.36 -2.61
N LEU A 44 -0.35 2.61 -2.39
CA LEU A 44 -0.03 3.54 -3.48
C LEU A 44 1.45 3.88 -3.49
N GLY A 45 1.98 4.10 -4.69
CA GLY A 45 3.33 4.59 -4.91
C GLY A 45 3.35 5.80 -5.83
N ALA A 46 4.04 6.86 -5.41
CA ALA A 46 4.22 8.09 -6.17
C ALA A 46 5.71 8.35 -6.47
N PRO A 47 6.16 8.05 -7.68
CA PRO A 47 7.51 8.35 -8.13
C PRO A 47 7.78 9.86 -8.23
N GLN A 48 8.91 10.28 -7.69
CA GLN A 48 9.39 11.66 -7.68
C GLN A 48 10.87 11.66 -8.08
N GLY A 49 11.13 11.82 -9.38
CA GLY A 49 12.48 11.74 -9.93
C GLY A 49 13.11 10.36 -9.72
N ASP A 50 14.20 10.31 -8.95
CA ASP A 50 14.96 9.11 -8.61
C ASP A 50 14.45 8.40 -7.34
N LYS A 51 13.36 8.90 -6.73
CA LYS A 51 12.78 8.35 -5.51
C LYS A 51 11.33 7.98 -5.71
N VAL A 52 10.80 7.17 -4.80
CA VAL A 52 9.38 6.84 -4.74
C VAL A 52 8.87 6.98 -3.32
N ASN A 53 7.73 7.64 -3.20
CA ASN A 53 6.97 7.74 -1.97
C ASN A 53 5.93 6.62 -1.94
N LEU A 54 5.74 5.97 -0.80
CA LEU A 54 4.84 4.82 -0.65
C LEU A 54 3.91 5.02 0.53
N VAL A 55 2.65 4.62 0.39
CA VAL A 55 1.69 4.57 1.50
C VAL A 55 0.91 3.26 1.45
N ALA A 56 0.59 2.71 2.62
CA ALA A 56 -0.40 1.66 2.78
C ALA A 56 -1.47 2.12 3.77
N VAL A 57 -2.75 1.87 3.44
CA VAL A 57 -3.88 2.02 4.36
C VAL A 57 -4.70 0.73 4.38
N VAL A 58 -5.19 0.36 5.56
CA VAL A 58 -5.94 -0.87 5.82
C VAL A 58 -7.22 -0.50 6.56
N SER A 59 -8.36 -1.03 6.11
CA SER A 59 -9.64 -0.77 6.77
C SER A 59 -9.70 -1.36 8.19
N PRO A 60 -10.48 -0.76 9.11
CA PRO A 60 -10.52 -1.18 10.51
C PRO A 60 -10.90 -2.66 10.71
N ASP A 61 -11.83 -3.18 9.92
CA ASP A 61 -12.25 -4.58 9.97
C ASP A 61 -11.12 -5.55 9.61
N LEU A 62 -10.29 -5.20 8.63
CA LEU A 62 -9.13 -6.01 8.24
C LEU A 62 -7.99 -5.89 9.25
N VAL A 63 -7.80 -4.72 9.86
CA VAL A 63 -6.88 -4.55 11.00
C VAL A 63 -7.28 -5.47 12.14
N SER A 64 -8.57 -5.52 12.50
CA SER A 64 -9.07 -6.44 13.53
C SER A 64 -8.89 -7.92 13.17
N ARG A 65 -8.81 -8.25 11.88
CA ARG A 65 -8.52 -9.60 11.38
C ARG A 65 -7.03 -9.94 11.28
N GLY A 66 -6.13 -8.99 11.58
CA GLY A 66 -4.68 -9.22 11.63
C GLY A 66 -3.87 -8.55 10.52
N ALA A 67 -4.51 -7.88 9.55
CA ALA A 67 -3.79 -7.10 8.54
C ALA A 67 -3.09 -5.88 9.18
N HIS A 68 -1.91 -5.54 8.65
CA HIS A 68 -1.06 -4.51 9.23
C HIS A 68 -0.30 -3.73 8.15
N ALA A 69 -0.70 -2.47 7.94
CA ALA A 69 -0.10 -1.55 6.97
C ALA A 69 1.43 -1.43 7.12
N GLY A 70 1.92 -1.25 8.35
CA GLY A 70 3.36 -1.17 8.63
C GLY A 70 4.18 -2.37 8.16
N LYS A 71 3.66 -3.59 8.29
CA LYS A 71 4.35 -4.81 7.84
C LYS A 71 4.37 -4.90 6.32
N ILE A 72 3.24 -4.56 5.67
CA ILE A 72 3.12 -4.54 4.21
C ILE A 72 4.11 -3.52 3.62
N ILE A 73 4.05 -2.26 4.08
CA ILE A 73 4.87 -1.19 3.50
C ILE A 73 6.37 -1.44 3.71
N GLY A 74 6.75 -2.07 4.83
CA GLY A 74 8.15 -2.40 5.11
C GLY A 74 8.74 -3.38 4.09
N VAL A 75 7.95 -4.34 3.58
CA VAL A 75 8.40 -5.26 2.53
C VAL A 75 8.44 -4.56 1.17
N VAL A 76 7.38 -3.82 0.82
CA VAL A 76 7.30 -3.07 -0.45
C VAL A 76 8.44 -2.06 -0.57
N ALA A 77 8.73 -1.32 0.50
CA ALA A 77 9.80 -0.33 0.53
C ALA A 77 11.18 -0.96 0.30
N LYS A 78 11.45 -2.14 0.88
CA LYS A 78 12.73 -2.84 0.65
C LYS A 78 12.92 -3.23 -0.81
N ALA A 79 11.85 -3.66 -1.50
CA ALA A 79 11.90 -4.04 -2.91
C ALA A 79 12.27 -2.86 -3.84
N VAL A 80 11.98 -1.63 -3.43
CA VAL A 80 12.37 -0.39 -4.14
C VAL A 80 13.62 0.29 -3.53
N GLY A 81 14.47 -0.48 -2.83
CA GLY A 81 15.73 0.01 -2.26
C GLY A 81 15.56 1.00 -1.10
N GLY A 82 14.46 0.88 -0.37
CA GLY A 82 13.97 1.84 0.61
C GLY A 82 13.69 1.27 2.00
N GLY A 83 12.96 2.05 2.78
CA GLY A 83 12.53 1.70 4.12
C GLY A 83 11.41 2.60 4.63
N GLY A 84 10.73 2.16 5.69
CA GLY A 84 9.64 2.88 6.32
C GLY A 84 8.83 1.99 7.25
N GLY A 85 7.67 2.48 7.66
CA GLY A 85 6.83 1.81 8.63
C GLY A 85 5.66 2.68 9.08
N GLY A 86 4.97 2.22 10.11
CA GLY A 86 3.81 2.91 10.65
C GLY A 86 2.96 1.98 11.49
N ARG A 87 1.72 2.40 11.71
CA ARG A 87 0.75 1.68 12.50
C ARG A 87 0.10 0.55 11.69
N SER A 88 -0.83 -0.16 12.31
CA SER A 88 -1.58 -1.24 11.67
C SER A 88 -2.59 -0.72 10.62
N ASP A 89 -3.19 0.43 10.87
CA ASP A 89 -4.17 1.10 9.99
C ASP A 89 -3.51 1.84 8.84
N MET A 90 -2.33 2.43 9.08
CA MET A 90 -1.65 3.24 8.08
C MET A 90 -0.14 3.25 8.26
N ALA A 91 0.58 3.20 7.14
CA ALA A 91 2.03 3.28 7.14
C ALA A 91 2.58 3.97 5.88
N GLN A 92 3.77 4.53 6.02
CA GLN A 92 4.43 5.33 4.99
C GLN A 92 5.89 4.91 4.83
N ALA A 93 6.41 5.03 3.62
CA ALA A 93 7.79 4.70 3.32
C ALA A 93 8.32 5.48 2.12
N GLY A 94 9.63 5.39 1.92
CA GLY A 94 10.29 5.91 0.72
C GLY A 94 11.28 4.90 0.15
N GLY A 95 11.50 4.97 -1.16
CA GLY A 95 12.44 4.16 -1.93
C GLY A 95 13.30 4.99 -2.87
N LYS A 96 14.37 4.36 -3.38
CA LYS A 96 15.35 4.96 -4.31
C LYS A 96 15.31 4.35 -5.70
N ASP A 97 14.43 3.39 -5.92
CA ASP A 97 14.30 2.72 -7.21
C ASP A 97 12.82 2.64 -7.64
N PRO A 98 12.30 3.71 -8.27
CA PRO A 98 10.93 3.72 -8.77
C PRO A 98 10.67 2.71 -9.90
N SER A 99 11.72 2.19 -10.55
CA SER A 99 11.57 1.22 -11.64
C SER A 99 11.12 -0.15 -11.13
N GLN A 100 11.40 -0.44 -9.86
CA GLN A 100 11.03 -1.68 -9.18
C GLN A 100 9.61 -1.67 -8.60
N LEU A 101 8.85 -0.59 -8.80
CA LEU A 101 7.56 -0.39 -8.13
C LEU A 101 6.52 -1.47 -8.49
N GLU A 102 6.43 -1.85 -9.77
CA GLU A 102 5.48 -2.89 -10.21
C GLU A 102 5.84 -4.26 -9.60
N THR A 103 7.12 -4.60 -9.55
CA THR A 103 7.62 -5.81 -8.88
C THR A 103 7.31 -5.78 -7.37
N ALA A 104 7.44 -4.61 -6.75
CA ALA A 104 7.12 -4.43 -5.33
C ALA A 104 5.61 -4.58 -5.05
N PHE A 105 4.75 -4.07 -5.93
CA PHE A 105 3.30 -4.23 -5.83
C PHE A 105 2.84 -5.68 -5.98
N ALA A 106 3.49 -6.46 -6.83
CA ALA A 106 3.17 -7.89 -7.00
C ALA A 106 3.34 -8.71 -5.72
N LEU A 107 4.07 -8.21 -4.72
CA LEU A 107 4.23 -8.85 -3.41
C LEU A 107 3.01 -8.67 -2.50
N VAL A 108 2.24 -7.58 -2.66
CA VAL A 108 1.19 -7.17 -1.72
C VAL A 108 0.09 -8.23 -1.54
N PRO A 109 -0.44 -8.88 -2.58
CA PRO A 109 -1.47 -9.91 -2.43
C PRO A 109 -1.01 -11.06 -1.53
N GLN A 110 0.23 -11.54 -1.72
CA GLN A 110 0.78 -12.62 -0.91
C GLN A 110 0.96 -12.20 0.55
N LEU A 111 1.39 -10.95 0.80
CA LEU A 111 1.53 -10.41 2.15
C LEU A 111 0.18 -10.27 2.87
N VAL A 112 -0.87 -9.86 2.14
CA VAL A 112 -2.23 -9.77 2.70
C VAL A 112 -2.78 -11.15 3.01
N ALA A 113 -2.62 -12.12 2.09
CA ALA A 113 -3.05 -13.50 2.31
C ALA A 113 -2.40 -14.09 3.57
N GLN A 114 -1.08 -13.92 3.75
CA GLN A 114 -0.34 -14.41 4.91
C GLN A 114 -0.80 -13.79 6.24
N GLN A 115 -1.26 -12.54 6.24
CA GLN A 115 -1.71 -11.85 7.44
C GLN A 115 -3.15 -12.17 7.84
N LEU A 116 -3.95 -12.66 6.90
CA LEU A 116 -5.38 -12.97 7.08
C LEU A 116 -5.68 -14.49 7.06
N SER A 117 -4.65 -15.32 6.99
CA SER A 117 -4.74 -16.79 7.07
C SER A 117 -4.91 -17.29 8.50
#